data_AF-A0AA37EIF0-F1
#
_entry.id   AF-A0AA37EIF0-F1
#
_cell.length_a   1.000
_cell.length_b   1.000
_cell.length_c   1.000
_cell.angle_alpha   90.00
_cell.angle_beta   90.00
_cell.angle_gamma   90.00
#
_symmetry.space_group_name_H-M   'P 1'
#
loop_
_entity.id
_entity.type
_entity.pdbx_description
1 polymer ?
#
loop_
_entity_poly.entity_id
_entity_poly.type
_entity_poly.pdbx_seq_one_letter_code
_entity_poly.pdbx_strand_id
1 'polypeptide(L)' 'GLAGRTGRGDTTFSAYITERERADIPQALAYASQLVSLKMQTPGPFKGDRADVASFADKYYH' A
#
# COMPACT_ATOMS: atom_id res chain seq x y z
N GLY A 1 4.10 20.82 -5.34
CA GLY A 1 3.55 19.90 -6.36
C GLY A 1 2.61 18.92 -5.71
N LEU A 2 1.31 18.98 -6.04
CA LEU A 2 0.26 18.07 -5.54
C LEU A 2 0.14 16.78 -6.36
N ALA A 3 0.79 16.74 -7.53
CA ALA A 3 0.79 15.58 -8.42
C ALA A 3 1.44 14.38 -7.72
N GLY A 4 0.66 13.32 -7.46
CA GLY A 4 1.11 12.09 -6.80
C GLY A 4 0.64 11.88 -5.36
N ARG A 5 0.02 12.87 -4.72
CA ARG A 5 -0.42 12.78 -3.31
C ARG A 5 -1.92 12.49 -3.12
N THR A 6 -2.72 12.58 -4.18
CA THR A 6 -4.17 12.33 -4.15
C THR A 6 -4.48 10.85 -4.00
N GLY A 7 -5.45 10.52 -3.14
CA GLY A 7 -5.93 9.15 -2.92
C GLY A 7 -5.02 8.26 -2.07
N ARG A 8 -3.93 8.79 -1.47
CA ARG A 8 -3.05 7.99 -0.60
C ARG A 8 -3.77 7.55 0.68
N GLY A 9 -4.59 8.42 1.27
CA GLY A 9 -5.38 8.11 2.48
C GLY A 9 -6.38 6.99 2.19
N ASP A 10 -7.16 7.14 1.12
CA ASP A 10 -8.13 6.11 0.69
C ASP A 10 -7.43 4.77 0.42
N THR A 11 -6.26 4.82 -0.24
CA THR A 11 -5.44 3.63 -0.51
C THR A 11 -4.97 2.97 0.78
N THR A 12 -4.43 3.74 1.74
CA THR A 12 -3.97 3.22 3.04
C THR A 12 -5.13 2.59 3.84
N PHE A 13 -6.25 3.31 3.98
CA PHE A 13 -7.37 2.81 4.78
C PHE A 13 -8.06 1.61 4.12
N SER A 14 -8.24 1.62 2.80
CA SER A 14 -8.81 0.48 2.09
C SER A 14 -7.90 -0.76 2.20
N ALA A 15 -6.58 -0.58 2.04
CA ALA A 15 -5.62 -1.66 2.22
C ALA A 15 -5.66 -2.22 3.65
N TYR A 16 -5.66 -1.36 4.68
CA TYR A 16 -5.71 -1.80 6.07
C TYR A 16 -7.01 -2.56 6.39
N ILE A 17 -8.18 -1.99 6.07
CA ILE A 17 -9.47 -2.60 6.42
C ILE A 17 -9.63 -3.95 5.70
N THR A 18 -9.27 -4.04 4.42
CA THR A 18 -9.37 -5.31 3.67
C THR A 18 -8.33 -6.34 4.12
N GLU A 19 -7.13 -5.95 4.53
CA GLU A 19 -6.13 -6.88 5.06
C GLU A 19 -6.52 -7.39 6.47
N ARG A 20 -7.21 -6.57 7.27
CA ARG A 20 -7.71 -6.95 8.60
C ARG A 20 -8.76 -8.07 8.58
N GLU A 21 -9.40 -8.35 7.45
CA GLU A 21 -10.31 -9.50 7.33
C GLU A 21 -9.57 -10.85 7.44
N ARG A 22 -8.25 -10.87 7.24
CA ARG A 22 -7.45 -12.11 7.12
C ARG A 22 -6.10 -12.12 7.84
N ALA A 23 -5.59 -10.96 8.26
CA ALA A 23 -4.27 -10.82 8.88
C ALA A 23 -4.36 -9.99 10.17
N ASP A 24 -3.46 -10.19 11.13
CA ASP A 24 -3.48 -9.46 12.39
C ASP A 24 -3.13 -7.96 12.24
N ILE A 25 -3.16 -7.21 13.34
CA ILE A 25 -2.91 -5.76 13.30
C ILE A 25 -1.51 -5.44 12.74
N PRO A 26 -0.40 -6.03 13.25
CA PRO A 26 0.93 -5.81 12.70
C PRO A 26 1.04 -6.11 11.20
N GLN A 27 0.51 -7.26 10.75
CA GLN A 27 0.56 -7.66 9.35
C GLN A 27 -0.25 -6.72 8.44
N ALA A 28 -1.46 -6.35 8.87
CA ALA A 28 -2.31 -5.43 8.10
C ALA A 28 -1.71 -4.03 8.00
N LEU A 29 -1.09 -3.53 9.09
CA LEU A 29 -0.38 -2.25 9.07
C LEU A 29 0.85 -2.29 8.16
N ALA A 30 1.62 -3.38 8.20
CA ALA A 30 2.77 -3.56 7.32
C ALA A 30 2.35 -3.54 5.85
N TYR A 31 1.35 -4.34 5.48
CA TYR A 31 0.83 -4.40 4.10
C TYR A 31 0.28 -3.04 3.63
N ALA A 32 -0.54 -2.36 4.44
CA ALA A 32 -1.09 -1.06 4.09
C ALA A 32 -0.01 0.01 3.88
N SER A 33 1.06 -0.05 4.68
CA SER A 33 2.22 0.85 4.58
C SER A 33 3.04 0.57 3.32
N GLN A 34 3.29 -0.69 3.00
CA GLN A 34 4.01 -1.10 1.78
C GLN A 34 3.22 -0.71 0.52
N LEU A 35 1.93 -0.99 0.50
CA LEU A 35 1.05 -0.69 -0.64
C LEU A 35 0.95 0.81 -0.90
N VAL A 36 0.73 1.64 0.13
CA VAL A 36 0.66 3.09 -0.07
C VAL A 36 2.01 3.67 -0.51
N SER A 37 3.12 3.16 0.02
CA SER A 37 4.47 3.57 -0.42
C SER A 37 4.70 3.24 -1.89
N LEU A 38 4.30 2.05 -2.34
CA LEU A 38 4.36 1.67 -3.76
C LEU A 38 3.48 2.58 -4.62
N LYS A 39 2.23 2.80 -4.21
CA LYS A 39 1.30 3.73 -4.85
C LYS A 39 1.91 5.12 -5.04
N MET A 40 2.62 5.64 -4.04
CA MET A 40 3.19 6.99 -4.09
C MET A 40 4.33 7.16 -5.11
N GLN A 41 4.84 6.08 -5.71
CA GLN A 41 5.85 6.18 -6.77
C GLN A 41 5.31 6.67 -8.11
N THR A 42 4.01 6.55 -8.37
CA THR A 42 3.40 6.93 -9.65
C THR A 42 2.12 7.75 -9.43
N PRO A 43 1.96 8.92 -10.08
CA PRO A 43 0.71 9.68 -10.02
C PRO A 43 -0.49 8.92 -10.58
N GLY A 44 -1.68 9.16 -10.00
CA GLY A 44 -2.93 8.52 -10.43
C GLY A 44 -3.31 7.30 -9.59
N PRO A 45 -4.40 6.58 -9.91
CA PRO A 45 -4.88 5.40 -9.16
C PRO A 45 -3.82 4.31 -8.99
N PHE A 46 -3.93 3.53 -7.90
CA PHE A 46 -3.10 2.33 -7.77
C PHE A 46 -3.56 1.31 -8.83
N LYS A 47 -2.62 0.70 -9.56
CA LYS A 47 -2.90 -0.28 -10.61
C LYS A 47 -2.16 -1.60 -10.45
N GLY A 48 -1.38 -1.74 -9.37
CA GLY A 48 -0.65 -2.97 -9.07
C GLY A 48 -1.50 -3.99 -8.32
N ASP A 49 -0.91 -5.14 -8.06
CA ASP A 49 -1.49 -6.24 -7.31
C ASP A 49 -0.69 -6.58 -6.03
N ARG A 50 -1.00 -7.72 -5.42
CA ARG A 50 -0.29 -8.18 -4.21
C ARG A 50 1.15 -8.60 -4.45
N ALA A 51 1.46 -9.18 -5.61
CA ALA A 51 2.81 -9.60 -5.95
C ALA A 51 3.70 -8.36 -6.16
N ASP A 52 3.15 -7.28 -6.69
CA ASP A 52 3.85 -5.99 -6.77
C ASP A 52 4.18 -5.45 -5.37
N VAL A 53 3.22 -5.51 -4.43
CA VAL A 53 3.43 -5.07 -3.04
C VAL A 53 4.47 -5.95 -2.33
N ALA A 54 4.41 -7.26 -2.51
CA ALA A 54 5.39 -8.19 -1.94
C ALA A 54 6.80 -7.94 -2.51
N SER A 55 6.92 -7.80 -3.83
CA SER A 55 8.20 -7.50 -4.49
C SER A 55 8.77 -6.15 -4.04
N PHE A 56 7.90 -5.16 -3.83
CA PHE A 56 8.28 -3.87 -3.26
C PHE A 56 8.71 -3.99 -1.79
N ALA A 57 7.99 -4.77 -0.98
CA ALA A 57 8.34 -5.02 0.41
C ALA A 57 9.72 -5.68 0.51
N ASP A 58 9.98 -6.72 -0.29
CA ASP A 58 11.29 -7.37 -0.34
C ASP A 58 12.40 -6.38 -0.71
N LYS A 59 12.15 -5.49 -1.66
CA LYS A 59 13.18 -4.52 -2.06
C LYS A 59 13.52 -3.47 -0.98
N TYR A 60 12.58 -3.13 -0.08
CA TYR A 60 12.70 -1.91 0.74
C TYR A 60 12.44 -2.07 2.25
N TYR A 61 11.94 -3.22 2.72
CA TYR A 61 11.52 -3.43 4.12
C TYR A 61 12.21 -4.62 4.82
N HIS A 62 13.22 -5.23 4.19
CA HIS A 62 14.08 -6.24 4.82
C HIS A 62 14.99 -5.66 5.91
#